data_AF-A0A286CY36-F1
#
_entry.id   AF-A0A286CY36-F1
#
_cell.length_a   1.000
_cell.length_b   1.000
_cell.length_c   1.000
_cell.angle_alpha   90.00
_cell.angle_beta   90.00
_cell.angle_gamma   90.00
#
_symmetry.space_group_name_H-M   'P 1'
#
loop_
_entity.id
_entity.type
_entity.pdbx_description
1 polymer ?
#
loop_
_entity_poly.entity_id
_entity_poly.type
_entity_poly.pdbx_seq_one_letter_code
_entity_poly.pdbx_strand_id
1 'polypeptide(L)'
;MRRQFKTFGDGSLIEYGRGQFDAWCVFLSGPDLPRFAPRDAWYFAELQRLGDKHGRYRLYDDFVRIYDSTCAIPDAGLLALITGLAAGYGEDALQVDRLLSVVYAGMIAEENKTHAPLKKRIKRLGMYQCLIENMAAEDAANFSRHRDWKLIDKECLARGF
;
A
#
# COMPACT_ATOMS: atom_id res chain seq x y z
N MET A 1 -15.39 -11.03 -11.38
CA MET A 1 -16.26 -10.89 -10.20
C MET A 1 -15.61 -9.90 -9.25
N ARG A 2 -16.37 -8.99 -8.64
CA ARG A 2 -15.83 -8.09 -7.61
C ARG A 2 -15.72 -8.86 -6.30
N ARG A 3 -14.62 -8.70 -5.57
CA ARG A 3 -14.43 -9.32 -4.25
C ARG A 3 -14.17 -8.23 -3.23
N GLN A 4 -15.12 -8.04 -2.33
CA GLN A 4 -15.01 -7.10 -1.23
C GLN A 4 -13.78 -7.40 -0.38
N PHE A 5 -13.06 -6.37 0.02
CA PHE A 5 -11.86 -6.49 0.85
C PHE A 5 -12.04 -5.84 2.22
N LYS A 6 -12.47 -4.57 2.26
CA LYS A 6 -12.74 -3.85 3.51
C LYS A 6 -13.74 -2.72 3.30
N THR A 7 -14.68 -2.58 4.22
CA THR A 7 -15.60 -1.43 4.31
C THR A 7 -15.24 -0.58 5.52
N PHE A 8 -15.30 0.74 5.38
CA PHE A 8 -14.96 1.70 6.42
C PHE A 8 -16.22 2.34 7.03
N GLY A 9 -16.08 2.98 8.18
CA GLY A 9 -17.19 3.58 8.94
C GLY A 9 -17.98 4.66 8.19
N ASP A 10 -17.37 5.32 7.20
CA ASP A 10 -18.06 6.31 6.36
C ASP A 10 -18.73 5.69 5.11
N GLY A 11 -18.71 4.36 4.98
CA GLY A 11 -19.24 3.67 3.80
C GLY A 11 -18.28 3.57 2.63
N SER A 12 -17.03 4.06 2.74
CA SER A 12 -16.02 3.75 1.73
C SER A 12 -15.67 2.26 1.69
N LEU A 13 -15.15 1.82 0.55
CA LEU A 13 -14.95 0.41 0.24
C LEU A 13 -13.67 0.20 -0.56
N ILE A 14 -12.88 -0.80 -0.14
CA ILE A 14 -11.84 -1.42 -0.96
C ILE A 14 -12.35 -2.77 -1.47
N GLU A 15 -12.14 -3.02 -2.75
CA GLU A 15 -12.46 -4.30 -3.39
C GLU A 15 -11.40 -4.69 -4.43
N TYR A 16 -11.29 -5.98 -4.70
CA TYR A 16 -10.58 -6.50 -5.86
C TYR A 16 -11.51 -6.60 -7.06
N GLY A 17 -10.98 -6.32 -8.25
CA GLY A 17 -11.66 -6.52 -9.52
C GLY A 17 -10.70 -6.87 -10.65
N ARG A 18 -11.26 -7.10 -11.84
CA ARG A 18 -10.47 -7.33 -13.05
C ARG A 18 -9.81 -6.02 -13.49
N GLY A 19 -8.48 -5.99 -13.49
CA GLY A 19 -7.69 -4.93 -14.07
C GLY A 19 -7.28 -5.24 -15.52
N GLN A 20 -6.28 -4.50 -16.01
CA GLN A 20 -5.71 -4.73 -17.34
C GLN A 20 -4.91 -6.04 -17.42
N PHE A 21 -4.24 -6.42 -16.33
CA PHE A 21 -3.28 -7.53 -16.31
C PHE A 21 -3.82 -8.79 -15.61
N ASP A 22 -4.55 -8.62 -14.50
CA ASP A 22 -5.02 -9.73 -13.66
C ASP A 22 -6.35 -9.40 -12.93
N ALA A 23 -6.79 -10.32 -12.09
CA ALA A 23 -8.01 -10.20 -11.27
C ALA A 23 -7.76 -9.61 -9.87
N TRP A 24 -6.58 -9.07 -9.62
CA TRP A 24 -6.14 -8.57 -8.31
C TRP A 24 -6.05 -7.03 -8.26
N CYS A 25 -6.60 -6.34 -9.26
CA CYS A 25 -6.60 -4.88 -9.27
C CYS A 25 -7.44 -4.34 -8.10
N VAL A 26 -6.80 -3.51 -7.27
CA VAL A 26 -7.41 -2.86 -6.11
C VAL A 26 -8.20 -1.65 -6.57
N PHE A 27 -9.43 -1.55 -6.09
CA PHE A 27 -10.29 -0.38 -6.30
C PHE A 27 -10.71 0.21 -4.96
N LEU A 28 -10.76 1.53 -4.91
CA LEU A 28 -11.29 2.32 -3.81
C LEU A 28 -12.51 3.10 -4.31
N SER A 29 -13.56 3.13 -3.51
CA SER A 29 -14.76 3.97 -3.72
C SER A 29 -15.27 4.49 -2.39
N GLY A 30 -16.10 5.53 -2.42
CA GLY A 30 -16.78 6.05 -1.25
C GLY A 30 -18.08 6.77 -1.61
N PRO A 31 -18.81 7.28 -0.61
CA PRO A 31 -20.08 7.98 -0.84
C PRO A 31 -19.96 9.09 -1.88
N ASP A 32 -18.89 9.89 -1.79
CA ASP A 32 -18.62 11.02 -2.68
C ASP A 32 -17.39 10.77 -3.59
N LEU A 33 -16.90 9.54 -3.64
CA LEU A 33 -15.68 9.18 -4.37
C LEU A 33 -16.00 8.09 -5.38
N PRO A 34 -16.02 8.41 -6.69
CA PRO A 34 -16.27 7.41 -7.71
C PRO A 34 -15.20 6.32 -7.63
N ARG A 35 -15.60 5.10 -7.94
CA ARG A 35 -14.71 3.94 -7.95
C ARG A 35 -13.52 4.18 -8.87
N PHE A 36 -12.31 4.08 -8.34
CA PHE A 36 -11.05 4.22 -9.08
C PHE A 36 -10.01 3.22 -8.58
N ALA A 37 -8.98 2.98 -9.39
CA ALA A 37 -7.83 2.17 -8.99
C ALA A 37 -6.71 3.12 -8.50
N PRO A 38 -6.36 3.12 -7.20
CA PRO A 38 -5.30 3.97 -6.67
C PRO A 38 -3.96 3.64 -7.34
N ARG A 39 -3.29 4.65 -7.88
CA ARG A 39 -1.94 4.51 -8.44
C ARG A 39 -0.89 4.72 -7.35
N ASP A 40 0.27 4.08 -7.51
CA ASP A 40 1.41 4.20 -6.59
C ASP A 40 1.76 5.67 -6.28
N ALA A 41 1.89 6.52 -7.30
CA ALA A 41 2.17 7.93 -7.11
C ALA A 41 1.10 8.67 -6.28
N TRP A 42 -0.17 8.33 -6.45
CA TRP A 42 -1.27 8.98 -5.74
C TRP A 42 -1.22 8.65 -4.24
N TYR A 43 -1.17 7.37 -3.88
CA TYR A 43 -1.16 7.01 -2.47
C TYR A 43 0.19 7.33 -1.80
N PHE A 44 1.31 7.32 -2.53
CA PHE A 44 2.59 7.80 -2.01
C PHE A 44 2.54 9.29 -1.68
N ALA A 45 1.94 10.13 -2.52
CA ALA A 45 1.80 11.56 -2.23
C ALA A 45 0.97 11.79 -0.95
N GLU A 46 -0.15 11.08 -0.80
CA GLU A 46 -0.97 11.17 0.42
C GLU A 46 -0.24 10.67 1.67
N LEU A 47 0.52 9.58 1.55
CA LEU A 47 1.33 9.05 2.65
C LEU A 47 2.48 10.00 3.01
N GLN A 48 3.10 10.71 2.06
CA GLN A 48 4.08 11.75 2.36
C GLN A 48 3.45 12.90 3.14
N ARG A 49 2.30 13.40 2.69
CA ARG A 49 1.56 14.46 3.38
C ARG A 49 1.23 14.07 4.83
N LEU A 50 0.79 12.84 5.04
CA LEU A 50 0.49 12.30 6.37
C LEU A 50 1.76 12.06 7.19
N GLY A 51 2.83 11.57 6.56
CA GLY A 51 4.14 11.38 7.18
C GLY A 51 4.76 12.70 7.63
N ASP A 52 4.61 13.78 6.87
CA ASP A 52 5.06 15.13 7.22
C ASP A 52 4.33 15.66 8.46
N LYS A 53 3.02 15.35 8.57
CA LYS A 53 2.18 15.78 9.69
C LYS A 53 2.38 14.93 10.96
N HIS A 54 2.50 13.61 10.82
CA HIS A 54 2.43 12.66 11.94
C HIS A 54 3.76 11.94 12.25
N GLY A 55 4.78 12.16 11.43
CA GLY A 55 6.09 11.52 11.51
C GLY A 55 6.26 10.41 10.47
N ARG A 56 7.19 10.60 9.53
CA ARG A 56 7.45 9.66 8.44
C ARG A 56 7.95 8.29 8.92
N TYR A 57 8.85 8.28 9.90
CA TYR A 57 9.35 7.05 10.52
C TYR A 57 8.24 6.27 11.21
N ARG A 58 7.36 6.97 11.94
CA ARG A 58 6.20 6.35 12.58
C ARG A 58 5.29 5.66 11.56
N LEU A 59 4.93 6.35 10.48
CA LEU A 59 4.09 5.79 9.42
C LEU A 59 4.76 4.63 8.70
N TYR A 60 6.08 4.71 8.49
CA TYR A 60 6.86 3.62 7.92
C TYR A 60 6.90 2.39 8.85
N ASP A 61 7.11 2.58 10.16
CA ASP A 61 7.13 1.50 11.15
C ASP A 61 5.77 0.80 11.24
N ASP A 62 4.67 1.55 11.23
CA ASP A 62 3.31 1.00 11.17
C ASP A 62 3.11 0.18 9.89
N PHE A 63 3.58 0.68 8.74
CA PHE A 63 3.60 -0.08 7.49
C PHE A 63 4.44 -1.36 7.58
N VAL A 64 5.63 -1.33 8.19
CA VAL A 64 6.51 -2.51 8.32
C VAL A 64 5.83 -3.61 9.14
N ARG A 65 5.12 -3.26 10.22
CA ARG A 65 4.33 -4.24 11.01
C ARG A 65 3.29 -4.98 10.16
N ILE A 66 2.64 -4.26 9.24
CA ILE A 66 1.67 -4.83 8.29
C ILE A 66 2.40 -5.67 7.24
N TYR A 67 3.48 -5.15 6.68
CA TYR A 67 4.30 -5.82 5.66
C TYR A 67 4.81 -7.18 6.14
N ASP A 68 5.39 -7.24 7.34
CA ASP A 68 6.01 -8.46 7.88
C ASP A 68 4.96 -9.57 8.08
N SER A 69 3.73 -9.19 8.42
CA SER A 69 2.59 -10.11 8.62
C SER A 69 1.83 -10.44 7.33
N THR A 70 2.09 -9.74 6.22
CA THR A 70 1.34 -9.92 4.96
C THR A 70 1.74 -11.20 4.23
N CYS A 71 0.74 -11.98 3.78
CA CYS A 71 0.92 -13.12 2.89
C CYS A 71 -0.01 -13.01 1.66
N ALA A 72 -0.16 -14.09 0.89
CA ALA A 72 -1.01 -14.13 -0.30
C ALA A 72 -2.53 -14.13 0.00
N ILE A 73 -2.94 -14.17 1.26
CA ILE A 73 -4.36 -14.31 1.66
C ILE A 73 -4.76 -13.09 2.50
N PRO A 74 -5.94 -12.48 2.24
CA PRO A 74 -6.50 -11.46 3.12
C PRO A 74 -6.71 -11.98 4.55
N ASP A 75 -6.27 -11.20 5.54
CA ASP A 75 -6.38 -11.52 6.96
C ASP A 75 -7.20 -10.45 7.69
N ALA A 76 -8.33 -10.87 8.26
CA ALA A 76 -9.20 -9.99 9.04
C ALA A 76 -8.53 -9.42 10.29
N GLY A 77 -7.64 -10.19 10.93
CA GLY A 77 -6.84 -9.71 12.06
C GLY A 77 -5.88 -8.61 11.65
N LEU A 78 -5.29 -8.70 10.45
CA LEU A 78 -4.41 -7.66 9.94
C LEU A 78 -5.18 -6.41 9.52
N LEU A 79 -6.39 -6.55 8.97
CA LEU A 79 -7.29 -5.41 8.72
C LEU A 79 -7.70 -4.69 10.01
N ALA A 80 -7.92 -5.44 11.09
CA ALA A 80 -8.19 -4.88 12.42
C ALA A 80 -6.96 -4.19 13.01
N LEU A 81 -5.76 -4.77 12.83
CA LEU A 81 -4.50 -4.13 13.20
C LEU A 81 -4.36 -2.78 12.50
N ILE A 82 -4.60 -2.72 11.18
CA ILE A 82 -4.53 -1.46 10.41
C ILE A 82 -5.46 -0.40 11.01
N THR A 83 -6.70 -0.75 11.31
CA THR A 83 -7.64 0.18 11.97
C THR A 83 -7.15 0.63 13.34
N GLY A 84 -6.59 -0.28 14.13
CA GLY A 84 -6.02 0.04 15.45
C GLY A 84 -4.81 0.98 15.37
N LEU A 85 -3.89 0.76 14.43
CA LEU A 85 -2.75 1.65 14.19
C LEU A 85 -3.23 3.04 13.72
N ALA A 86 -4.17 3.06 12.78
CA ALA A 86 -4.72 4.28 12.21
C ALA A 86 -5.44 5.16 13.23
N ALA A 87 -6.08 4.57 14.25
CA ALA A 87 -6.72 5.33 15.34
C ALA A 87 -5.76 6.30 16.06
N GLY A 88 -4.45 6.00 16.07
CA GLY A 88 -3.43 6.87 16.65
C GLY A 88 -3.15 8.16 15.86
N TYR A 89 -3.75 8.36 14.69
CA TYR A 89 -3.53 9.52 13.81
C TYR A 89 -4.60 10.61 13.96
N GLY A 90 -5.51 10.48 14.94
CA GLY A 90 -6.51 11.50 15.28
C GLY A 90 -7.49 11.77 14.14
N GLU A 91 -7.63 13.02 13.73
CA GLU A 91 -8.55 13.43 12.65
C GLU A 91 -8.23 12.76 11.30
N ASP A 92 -6.97 12.39 11.06
CA ASP A 92 -6.56 11.70 9.82
C ASP A 92 -6.72 10.17 9.90
N ALA A 93 -7.24 9.61 11.01
CA ALA A 93 -7.31 8.17 11.23
C ALA A 93 -7.99 7.41 10.09
N LEU A 94 -9.13 7.90 9.60
CA LEU A 94 -9.85 7.27 8.50
C LEU A 94 -9.03 7.28 7.20
N GLN A 95 -8.28 8.35 6.93
CA GLN A 95 -7.44 8.45 5.74
C GLN A 95 -6.25 7.49 5.82
N VAL A 96 -5.60 7.42 6.99
CA VAL A 96 -4.49 6.48 7.23
C VAL A 96 -4.95 5.03 7.11
N ASP A 97 -6.12 4.69 7.69
CA ASP A 97 -6.69 3.34 7.59
C ASP A 97 -6.89 2.94 6.12
N ARG A 98 -7.47 3.84 5.31
CA ARG A 98 -7.67 3.58 3.88
C ARG A 98 -6.35 3.37 3.15
N LEU A 99 -5.38 4.25 3.33
CA LEU A 99 -4.11 4.19 2.58
C LEU A 99 -3.32 2.95 2.95
N LEU A 100 -3.18 2.64 4.24
CA LEU A 100 -2.51 1.41 4.69
C LEU A 100 -3.27 0.16 4.23
N SER A 101 -4.61 0.18 4.22
CA SER A 101 -5.42 -0.91 3.68
C SER A 101 -5.27 -1.07 2.15
N VAL A 102 -5.14 0.03 1.40
CA VAL A 102 -4.85 0.00 -0.05
C VAL A 102 -3.47 -0.61 -0.31
N VAL A 103 -2.45 -0.19 0.43
CA VAL A 103 -1.10 -0.75 0.30
C VAL A 103 -1.09 -2.23 0.69
N TYR A 104 -1.78 -2.62 1.76
CA TYR A 104 -1.95 -4.02 2.15
C TYR A 104 -2.64 -4.85 1.06
N ALA A 105 -3.76 -4.37 0.51
CA ALA A 105 -4.44 -5.04 -0.59
C ALA A 105 -3.53 -5.19 -1.81
N GLY A 106 -2.70 -4.17 -2.09
CA GLY A 106 -1.69 -4.19 -3.15
C GLY A 106 -0.57 -5.20 -2.90
N MET A 107 -0.10 -5.35 -1.67
CA MET A 107 0.90 -6.37 -1.33
C MET A 107 0.37 -7.79 -1.55
N ILE A 108 -0.87 -8.08 -1.16
CA ILE A 108 -1.52 -9.35 -1.45
C ILE A 108 -1.62 -9.58 -2.96
N ALA A 109 -1.95 -8.55 -3.74
CA ALA A 109 -2.01 -8.65 -5.20
C ALA A 109 -0.64 -9.03 -5.79
N GLU A 110 0.45 -8.41 -5.32
CA GLU A 110 1.81 -8.77 -5.74
C GLU A 110 2.20 -10.19 -5.33
N GLU A 111 1.79 -10.65 -4.14
CA GLU A 111 2.03 -12.02 -3.67
C GLU A 111 1.41 -13.06 -4.62
N ASN A 112 0.21 -12.79 -5.13
CA ASN A 112 -0.53 -13.69 -6.01
C ASN A 112 -0.14 -13.63 -7.49
N LYS A 113 0.75 -12.71 -7.87
CA LYS A 113 1.13 -12.52 -9.27
C LYS A 113 2.12 -13.60 -9.73
N THR A 114 1.77 -14.31 -10.81
CA THR A 114 2.50 -15.50 -11.31
C THR A 114 3.95 -15.21 -11.73
N HIS A 115 4.25 -13.97 -12.15
CA HIS A 115 5.57 -13.56 -12.66
C HIS A 115 6.14 -12.33 -11.94
N ALA A 116 5.97 -12.25 -10.62
CA ALA A 116 6.54 -11.21 -9.78
C ALA A 116 7.61 -11.80 -8.84
N PRO A 117 8.90 -11.82 -9.21
CA PRO A 117 9.95 -12.43 -8.38
C PRO A 117 10.15 -11.71 -7.04
N LEU A 118 9.88 -10.41 -6.98
CA LEU A 118 10.05 -9.60 -5.77
C LEU A 118 8.81 -9.58 -4.86
N LYS A 119 7.65 -10.00 -5.38
CA LYS A 119 6.38 -10.05 -4.62
C LYS A 119 6.14 -8.73 -3.87
N LYS A 120 5.70 -8.78 -2.60
CA LYS A 120 5.43 -7.58 -1.78
C LYS A 120 6.65 -6.67 -1.54
N ARG A 121 7.89 -7.14 -1.75
CA ARG A 121 9.12 -6.33 -1.51
C ARG A 121 9.15 -5.06 -2.36
N ILE A 122 8.55 -5.08 -3.55
CA ILE A 122 8.45 -3.88 -4.39
C ILE A 122 7.65 -2.76 -3.72
N LYS A 123 6.61 -3.11 -2.95
CA LYS A 123 5.82 -2.14 -2.19
C LYS A 123 6.61 -1.59 -1.00
N ARG A 124 7.40 -2.42 -0.31
CA ARG A 124 8.30 -1.95 0.76
C ARG A 124 9.39 -1.02 0.24
N LEU A 125 9.97 -1.30 -0.93
CA LEU A 125 10.94 -0.41 -1.56
C LEU A 125 10.33 0.97 -1.84
N GLY A 126 9.17 1.02 -2.49
CA GLY A 126 8.48 2.28 -2.76
C GLY A 126 8.13 3.05 -1.48
N MET A 127 7.64 2.36 -0.43
CA MET A 127 7.35 2.98 0.87
C MET A 127 8.60 3.54 1.54
N TYR A 128 9.73 2.82 1.49
CA TYR A 128 11.00 3.28 2.06
C TYR A 128 11.53 4.51 1.31
N GLN A 129 11.58 4.45 -0.02
CA GLN A 129 12.00 5.57 -0.86
C GLN A 129 11.13 6.82 -0.61
N CYS A 130 9.82 6.61 -0.52
CA CYS A 130 8.84 7.67 -0.32
C CYS A 130 8.91 8.31 1.08
N LEU A 131 8.93 7.51 2.16
CA LEU A 131 8.83 8.00 3.53
C LEU A 131 10.19 8.23 4.19
N ILE A 132 11.18 7.38 3.94
CA ILE A 132 12.49 7.45 4.61
C ILE A 132 13.46 8.28 3.79
N GLU A 133 13.56 8.03 2.48
CA GLU A 133 14.48 8.78 1.60
C GLU A 133 13.89 10.11 1.13
N ASN A 134 12.61 10.36 1.41
CA ASN A 134 11.88 11.55 0.96
C ASN A 134 11.96 11.76 -0.57
N MET A 135 12.02 10.66 -1.32
CA MET A 135 11.96 10.68 -2.78
C MET A 135 10.56 11.15 -3.20
N ALA A 136 10.45 11.99 -4.23
CA ALA A 136 9.14 12.45 -4.70
C ALA A 136 8.24 11.26 -5.04
N ALA A 137 6.95 11.36 -4.73
CA ALA A 137 5.99 10.27 -4.92
C ALA A 137 5.98 9.70 -6.36
N GLU A 138 6.10 10.58 -7.36
CA GLU A 138 6.16 10.19 -8.78
C GLU A 138 7.45 9.41 -9.11
N ASP A 139 8.58 9.84 -8.55
CA ASP A 139 9.87 9.17 -8.76
C ASP A 139 9.89 7.79 -8.08
N ALA A 140 9.41 7.70 -6.83
CA ALA A 140 9.30 6.43 -6.11
C ALA A 140 8.35 5.45 -6.82
N ALA A 141 7.21 5.93 -7.33
CA ALA A 141 6.25 5.11 -8.07
C ALA A 141 6.81 4.57 -9.39
N ASN A 142 7.66 5.34 -10.06
CA ASN A 142 8.24 4.96 -11.34
C ASN A 142 9.64 4.32 -11.22
N PHE A 143 10.24 4.30 -10.03
CA PHE A 143 11.61 3.82 -9.81
C PHE A 143 11.85 2.43 -10.39
N SER A 144 10.93 1.49 -10.13
CA SER A 144 11.05 0.09 -10.54
C SER A 144 10.66 -0.16 -12.00
N ARG A 145 10.09 0.83 -12.69
CA ARG A 145 9.55 0.67 -14.04
C ARG A 145 10.68 0.40 -15.04
N HIS A 146 10.51 -0.64 -15.87
CA HIS A 146 11.48 -1.05 -16.89
C HIS A 146 12.88 -1.46 -16.36
N ARG A 147 13.03 -1.70 -15.04
CA ARG A 147 14.28 -2.18 -14.45
C ARG A 147 14.29 -3.70 -14.30
N ASP A 148 15.48 -4.29 -14.37
CA ASP A 148 15.69 -5.70 -14.05
C ASP A 148 15.39 -5.93 -12.56
N TRP A 149 14.59 -6.95 -12.27
CA TRP A 149 14.22 -7.33 -10.92
C TRP A 149 15.44 -7.67 -10.06
N LYS A 150 16.54 -8.16 -10.65
CA LYS A 150 17.79 -8.43 -9.92
C LYS A 150 18.46 -7.17 -9.41
N LEU A 151 18.31 -6.05 -10.13
CA LEU A 151 18.81 -4.76 -9.66
C LEU A 151 17.94 -4.25 -8.52
N ILE A 152 16.62 -4.35 -8.67
CA ILE A 152 15.68 -3.95 -7.61
C ILE A 152 15.88 -4.81 -6.35
N ASP A 153 16.16 -6.11 -6.49
CA ASP A 153 16.52 -6.99 -5.38
C ASP A 153 17.72 -6.46 -4.58
N LYS A 154 18.78 -6.03 -5.28
CA LYS A 154 19.95 -5.41 -4.64
C LYS A 154 19.60 -4.10 -3.94
N GLU A 155 18.71 -3.29 -4.51
CA GLU A 155 18.23 -2.04 -3.89
C GLU A 155 17.47 -2.31 -2.58
N CYS A 156 16.64 -3.36 -2.54
CA CYS A 156 15.99 -3.80 -1.31
C CYS A 156 17.01 -4.28 -0.27
N LEU A 157 17.95 -5.14 -0.67
CA LEU A 157 18.98 -5.68 0.22
C LEU A 157 19.87 -4.58 0.81
N ALA A 158 20.24 -3.58 0.02
CA ALA A 158 21.04 -2.44 0.47
C ALA A 158 20.33 -1.59 1.55
N ARG A 159 18.99 -1.65 1.61
CA ARG A 159 18.15 -0.99 2.62
C ARG A 159 17.75 -1.92 3.76
N GLY A 160 18.23 -3.16 3.75
CA GLY A 160 18.05 -4.13 4.82
C GLY A 160 16.78 -4.97 4.74
N PHE A 161 16.21 -5.20 3.55
CA PHE A 161 15.00 -6.05 3.38
C PHE A 161 14.86 -6.78 2.03
#